data_AF-A0AB38E196-F1
#
_entry.id   AF-A0AB38E196-F1
#
_cell.length_a   1.000
_cell.length_b   1.000
_cell.length_c   1.000
_cell.angle_alpha   90.00
_cell.angle_beta   90.00
_cell.angle_gamma   90.00
#
_symmetry.space_group_name_H-M   'P 1'
#
loop_
_entity.id
_entity.type
_entity.pdbx_description
1 polymer ?
#
loop_
_entity_poly.entity_id
_entity_poly.type
_entity_poly.pdbx_seq_one_letter_code
_entity_poly.pdbx_strand_id
1 'polypeptide(L)'
;MPDSLRSIHVVAGVITDPRGRILLTRRTETRDMPGLWEFPGGKREPGETSEQALVRELNEELGIEAQVGDWVMEVPQLYPDKRLRLEVRHITSWKGSPRGREGQAMTWVAADKLVRYSMPPADVPVVGVLRQPDRYLITPEPEDEARWLESLELALQNGITRIQLRARQLAPARWQALLQQVMRLRGRTRAQLLLNRDIALAADLGLGVHLGSEQLAGLQERPLPAEQLVAASCHGLDDLRHAQRLGCDFAVLGPVQATASHPGATPIGWDGFETLREQVSLPIYALGGMQIEDLREARAHGAQGIAAIRSLWPQ
;
A
#
# COMPACT_ATOMS: atom_id res chain seq x y z
N MET A 1 14.37 -3.01 -33.63
CA MET A 1 14.30 -2.77 -32.18
C MET A 1 12.95 -2.17 -31.93
N PRO A 2 12.04 -2.75 -31.13
CA PRO A 2 10.90 -1.98 -30.66
C PRO A 2 11.47 -0.76 -29.93
N ASP A 3 11.03 0.45 -30.29
CA ASP A 3 11.51 1.69 -29.67
C ASP A 3 11.43 1.53 -28.15
N SER A 4 12.57 1.64 -27.46
CA SER A 4 12.60 1.58 -26.02
C SER A 4 11.73 2.72 -25.50
N LEU A 5 10.64 2.40 -24.79
CA LEU A 5 9.77 3.41 -24.20
C LEU A 5 10.60 4.42 -23.41
N ARG A 6 10.26 5.70 -23.56
CA ARG A 6 10.95 6.78 -22.84
C ARG A 6 10.82 6.54 -21.33
N SER A 7 11.94 6.52 -20.62
CA SER A 7 11.96 6.48 -19.16
C SER A 7 11.95 7.90 -18.58
N ILE A 8 11.08 8.15 -17.60
CA ILE A 8 10.92 9.44 -16.94
C ILE A 8 10.97 9.24 -15.43
N HIS A 9 11.80 10.05 -14.76
CA HIS A 9 11.84 10.14 -13.30
C HIS A 9 11.10 11.41 -12.87
N VAL A 10 10.07 11.26 -12.04
CA VAL A 10 9.28 12.34 -11.45
C VAL A 10 9.47 12.32 -9.94
N VAL A 11 9.60 13.50 -9.33
CA VAL A 11 9.68 13.67 -7.89
C VAL A 11 8.44 14.38 -7.39
N ALA A 12 7.91 13.96 -6.24
CA ALA A 12 6.75 14.62 -5.62
C ALA A 12 6.90 14.78 -4.11
N GLY A 13 6.29 15.85 -3.59
CA GLY A 13 6.37 16.24 -2.19
C GLY A 13 5.07 15.99 -1.43
N VAL A 14 5.13 15.22 -0.35
CA VAL A 14 4.06 15.15 0.65
C VAL A 14 4.23 16.31 1.64
N ILE A 15 3.52 17.41 1.36
CA ILE A 15 3.52 18.62 2.21
C ILE A 15 2.35 18.51 3.18
N THR A 16 2.64 18.55 4.48
CA THR A 16 1.64 18.45 5.55
C THR A 16 1.56 19.74 6.35
N ASP A 17 0.37 20.29 6.52
CA ASP A 17 0.14 21.47 7.35
C ASP A 17 0.13 21.13 8.86
N PRO A 18 0.16 22.14 9.76
CA PRO A 18 0.08 21.89 11.20
C PRO A 18 -1.20 21.19 11.69
N ARG A 19 -2.23 21.06 10.85
CA ARG A 19 -3.47 20.33 11.14
C ARG A 19 -3.42 18.88 10.63
N GLY A 20 -2.29 18.42 10.09
CA GLY A 20 -2.14 17.07 9.53
C GLY A 20 -2.81 16.89 8.17
N ARG A 21 -3.16 17.97 7.47
CA ARG A 21 -3.72 17.91 6.11
C ARG A 21 -2.60 17.94 5.08
N ILE A 22 -2.79 17.21 4.01
CA ILE A 22 -1.83 17.07 2.91
C ILE A 22 -2.24 17.96 1.75
N LEU A 23 -1.29 18.67 1.18
CA LEU A 23 -1.52 19.54 0.03
C LEU A 23 -1.62 18.72 -1.25
N LEU A 24 -2.69 18.94 -2.01
CA LEU A 24 -2.85 18.44 -3.37
C LEU A 24 -2.97 19.62 -4.36
N THR A 25 -2.46 19.41 -5.56
CA THR A 25 -2.64 20.29 -6.71
C THR A 25 -3.52 19.59 -7.76
N ARG A 26 -4.26 20.37 -8.55
CA ARG A 26 -5.08 19.84 -9.64
C ARG A 26 -4.39 20.10 -10.97
N ARG A 27 -4.12 19.05 -11.74
CA ARG A 27 -3.47 19.12 -13.05
C ARG A 27 -4.23 20.06 -13.98
N THR A 28 -3.53 21.03 -14.55
CA THR A 28 -4.06 21.99 -15.52
C THR A 28 -4.35 21.32 -16.86
N GLU A 29 -5.08 22.00 -17.77
CA GLU A 29 -5.48 21.44 -19.06
C GLU A 29 -4.30 21.10 -20.00
N THR A 30 -3.14 21.72 -19.76
CA THR A 30 -1.93 21.54 -20.58
C THR A 30 -1.07 20.36 -20.14
N ARG A 31 -1.38 19.70 -19.02
CA ARG A 31 -0.66 18.52 -18.51
C ARG A 31 -1.38 17.23 -18.93
N ASP A 32 -0.66 16.11 -18.98
CA ASP A 32 -1.27 14.79 -19.19
C ASP A 32 -2.39 14.55 -18.15
N MET A 33 -3.47 13.86 -18.50
CA MET A 33 -4.58 13.55 -17.56
C MET A 33 -5.11 14.79 -16.79
N PRO A 34 -5.61 15.81 -17.51
CA PRO A 34 -6.04 17.07 -16.90
C PRO A 34 -7.20 16.87 -15.93
N GLY A 35 -7.23 17.70 -14.89
CA GLY A 35 -8.30 17.71 -13.89
C GLY A 35 -8.17 16.68 -12.77
N LEU A 36 -7.22 15.73 -12.85
CA LEU A 36 -6.84 14.86 -11.73
C LEU A 36 -6.07 15.63 -10.65
N TRP A 37 -6.14 15.13 -9.42
CA TRP A 37 -5.38 15.66 -8.28
C TRP A 37 -4.10 14.86 -8.05
N GLU A 38 -3.03 15.52 -7.65
CA GLU A 38 -1.72 14.91 -7.46
C GLU A 38 -0.96 15.56 -6.30
N PHE A 39 0.12 14.88 -5.89
CA PHE A 39 1.12 15.51 -5.03
C PHE A 39 1.96 16.49 -5.84
N PRO A 40 2.23 17.71 -5.34
CA PRO A 40 2.98 18.72 -6.09
C PRO A 40 4.42 18.28 -6.33
N GLY A 41 4.98 18.69 -7.47
CA GLY A 41 6.29 18.27 -7.94
C GLY A 41 6.31 18.06 -9.45
N GLY A 42 7.43 17.55 -9.94
CA GLY A 42 7.63 17.47 -11.38
C GLY A 42 8.83 16.63 -11.78
N LYS A 43 9.27 16.86 -13.02
CA LYS A 43 10.21 15.96 -13.68
C LYS A 43 11.63 16.30 -13.24
N ARG A 44 12.41 15.27 -12.92
CA ARG A 44 13.85 15.41 -12.71
C ARG A 44 14.56 15.68 -14.04
N GLU A 45 15.34 16.75 -14.06
CA GLU A 45 16.17 17.16 -15.19
C GLU A 45 17.56 16.49 -15.18
N PRO A 46 18.26 16.43 -16.32
CA PRO A 46 19.64 15.96 -16.36
C PRO A 46 20.56 16.83 -15.51
N GLY A 47 21.34 16.20 -14.62
CA GLY A 47 22.38 16.88 -13.84
C GLY A 47 21.97 17.31 -12.42
N GLU A 48 20.69 17.21 -12.05
CA GLU A 48 20.22 17.47 -10.68
C GLU A 48 19.97 16.17 -9.89
N THR A 49 20.00 16.24 -8.56
CA THR A 49 19.50 15.18 -7.66
C THR A 49 17.98 15.24 -7.53
N SER A 50 17.35 14.19 -7.00
CA SER A 50 15.91 14.17 -6.77
C SER A 50 15.46 15.27 -5.79
N GLU A 51 16.27 15.57 -4.78
CA GLU A 51 16.01 16.65 -3.82
C GLU A 51 16.11 18.03 -4.48
N GLN A 52 17.12 18.25 -5.34
CA GLN A 52 17.28 19.50 -6.08
C GLN A 52 16.10 19.74 -7.03
N ALA A 53 15.70 18.70 -7.77
CA ALA A 53 14.52 18.71 -8.63
C ALA A 53 13.27 19.09 -7.84
N LEU A 54 13.04 18.43 -6.69
CA LEU A 54 11.84 18.66 -5.90
C LEU A 54 11.79 20.10 -5.33
N VAL A 55 12.92 20.64 -4.87
CA VAL A 55 12.98 22.03 -4.40
C VAL A 55 12.66 23.02 -5.53
N ARG A 56 13.23 22.81 -6.72
CA ARG A 56 12.99 23.65 -7.90
C ARG A 56 11.51 23.61 -8.31
N GLU A 57 10.96 22.40 -8.50
CA GLU A 57 9.57 22.20 -8.91
C GLU A 57 8.58 22.81 -7.91
N LEU A 58 8.78 22.62 -6.60
CA LEU A 58 7.91 23.24 -5.60
C LEU A 58 8.04 24.77 -5.56
N ASN A 59 9.19 25.33 -5.92
CA ASN A 59 9.34 26.77 -6.05
C ASN A 59 8.60 27.32 -7.28
N GLU A 60 8.72 26.63 -8.41
CA GLU A 60 8.09 26.98 -9.68
C GLU A 60 6.57 26.85 -9.57
N GLU A 61 6.06 25.70 -9.15
CA GLU A 61 4.63 25.40 -9.07
C GLU A 61 3.93 26.15 -7.93
N LEU A 62 4.55 26.22 -6.74
CA LEU A 62 3.89 26.66 -5.50
C LEU A 62 4.45 27.95 -4.91
N GLY A 63 5.66 28.35 -5.31
CA GLY A 63 6.35 29.51 -4.74
C GLY A 63 6.90 29.35 -3.36
N ILE A 64 7.27 28.12 -2.97
CA ILE A 64 7.86 27.83 -1.67
C ILE A 64 9.33 27.44 -1.79
N GLU A 65 10.11 27.76 -0.77
CA GLU A 65 11.45 27.21 -0.58
C GLU A 65 11.33 26.02 0.39
N ALA A 66 11.28 24.81 -0.16
CA ALA A 66 11.02 23.60 0.60
C ALA A 66 12.29 22.99 1.20
N GLN A 67 12.18 22.43 2.40
CA GLN A 67 13.17 21.53 2.98
C GLN A 67 12.70 20.08 2.79
N VAL A 68 13.38 19.36 1.89
CA VAL A 68 13.10 17.96 1.60
C VAL A 68 13.48 17.11 2.82
N GLY A 69 12.56 16.22 3.19
CA GLY A 69 12.69 15.30 4.30
C GLY A 69 12.83 13.85 3.86
N ASP A 70 12.33 12.97 4.73
CA ASP A 70 12.44 11.53 4.56
C ASP A 70 11.78 11.04 3.26
N TRP A 71 12.42 10.05 2.66
CA TRP A 71 11.88 9.33 1.51
C TRP A 71 10.68 8.47 1.95
N VAL A 72 9.64 8.45 1.12
CA VAL A 72 8.37 7.75 1.38
C VAL A 72 8.35 6.41 0.66
N MET A 73 8.41 6.44 -0.67
CA MET A 73 8.39 5.27 -1.55
C MET A 73 8.81 5.65 -2.98
N GLU A 74 9.03 4.65 -3.82
CA GLU A 74 9.08 4.80 -5.27
C GLU A 74 7.91 4.07 -5.91
N VAL A 75 7.31 4.64 -6.96
CA VAL A 75 6.21 4.01 -7.69
C VAL A 75 6.59 3.87 -9.17
N PRO A 76 6.97 2.67 -9.61
CA PRO A 76 7.14 2.38 -11.02
C PRO A 76 5.76 2.21 -11.67
N GLN A 77 5.56 2.82 -12.85
CA GLN A 77 4.30 2.83 -13.57
C GLN A 77 4.54 2.79 -15.08
N LEU A 78 3.88 1.86 -15.77
CA LEU A 78 3.87 1.78 -17.22
C LEU A 78 2.66 2.55 -17.79
N TYR A 79 2.95 3.46 -18.71
CA TYR A 79 1.97 4.15 -19.55
C TYR A 79 2.15 3.72 -21.02
N PRO A 80 1.18 3.96 -21.91
CA PRO A 80 1.27 3.55 -23.31
C PRO A 80 2.51 4.08 -24.06
N ASP A 81 2.99 5.27 -23.70
CA ASP A 81 4.06 6.01 -24.38
C ASP A 81 5.36 6.12 -23.58
N LYS A 82 5.35 5.75 -22.29
CA LYS A 82 6.48 5.95 -21.38
C LYS A 82 6.47 5.00 -20.19
N ARG A 83 7.65 4.81 -19.60
CA ARG A 83 7.81 4.28 -18.25
C ARG A 83 8.10 5.41 -17.29
N LEU A 84 7.35 5.49 -16.20
CA LEU A 84 7.47 6.51 -15.18
C LEU A 84 7.92 5.88 -13.86
N ARG A 85 8.84 6.55 -13.17
CA ARG A 85 9.16 6.29 -11.77
C ARG A 85 8.84 7.55 -10.97
N LEU A 86 7.88 7.44 -10.05
CA LEU A 86 7.53 8.51 -9.12
C LEU A 86 8.28 8.29 -7.79
N GLU A 87 9.25 9.14 -7.48
CA GLU A 87 9.91 9.17 -6.18
C GLU A 87 9.17 10.17 -5.28
N VAL A 88 8.75 9.72 -4.09
CA VAL A 88 7.97 10.55 -3.17
C VAL A 88 8.74 10.79 -1.89
N ARG A 89 8.73 12.04 -1.43
CA ARG A 89 9.42 12.45 -0.19
C ARG A 89 8.53 13.36 0.64
N HIS A 90 8.72 13.34 1.95
CA HIS A 90 8.09 14.32 2.84
C HIS A 90 8.75 15.69 2.68
N ILE A 91 7.97 16.75 2.88
CA ILE A 91 8.51 18.09 3.07
C ILE A 91 8.41 18.43 4.56
N THR A 92 9.56 18.66 5.20
CA THR A 92 9.65 18.85 6.66
C THR A 92 9.35 20.28 7.08
N SER A 93 9.75 21.25 6.25
CA SER A 93 9.46 22.66 6.45
C SER A 93 9.51 23.40 5.11
N TRP A 94 8.99 24.61 5.06
CA TRP A 94 9.13 25.49 3.90
C TRP A 94 9.04 26.96 4.28
N LYS A 95 9.60 27.84 3.43
CA LYS A 95 9.36 29.30 3.48
C LYS A 95 8.40 29.71 2.38
N GLY A 96 7.68 30.81 2.62
CA GLY A 96 6.65 31.33 1.70
C GLY A 96 5.25 30.77 1.99
N SER A 97 4.28 31.18 1.17
CA SER A 97 2.90 30.69 1.25
C SER A 97 2.56 29.97 -0.06
N PRO A 98 2.22 28.67 -0.04
CA PRO A 98 1.88 27.91 -1.23
C PRO A 98 0.75 28.57 -2.03
N ARG A 99 0.95 28.77 -3.33
CA ARG A 99 -0.04 29.30 -4.29
C ARG A 99 0.16 28.66 -5.64
N GLY A 100 -0.90 28.38 -6.39
CA GLY A 100 -0.79 27.78 -7.72
C GLY A 100 -0.25 28.79 -8.72
N ARG A 101 1.08 28.81 -8.92
CA ARG A 101 1.76 29.76 -9.82
C ARG A 101 1.53 29.47 -11.30
N GLU A 102 1.02 28.29 -11.62
CA GLU A 102 0.66 27.86 -12.96
C GLU A 102 -0.86 27.92 -13.22
N GLY A 103 -1.62 28.53 -12.30
CA GLY A 103 -3.08 28.58 -12.37
C GLY A 103 -3.77 27.29 -11.92
N GLN A 104 -3.05 26.35 -11.33
CA GLN A 104 -3.61 25.13 -10.77
C GLN A 104 -4.44 25.41 -9.50
N ALA A 105 -5.55 24.68 -9.37
CA ALA A 105 -6.29 24.66 -8.10
C ALA A 105 -5.49 23.90 -7.04
N MET A 106 -5.66 24.30 -5.78
CA MET A 106 -4.98 23.70 -4.64
C MET A 106 -5.98 23.39 -3.54
N THR A 107 -5.73 22.33 -2.78
CA THR A 107 -6.55 21.99 -1.62
C THR A 107 -5.76 21.24 -0.55
N TRP A 108 -6.13 21.46 0.71
CA TRP A 108 -5.58 20.77 1.87
C TRP A 108 -6.54 19.68 2.31
N VAL A 109 -6.09 18.42 2.25
CA VAL A 109 -6.94 17.24 2.45
C VAL A 109 -6.49 16.45 3.66
N ALA A 110 -7.41 16.09 4.56
CA ALA A 110 -7.08 15.15 5.63
C ALA A 110 -6.71 13.78 5.03
N ALA A 111 -5.71 13.09 5.59
CA ALA A 111 -5.20 11.83 5.04
C ALA A 111 -6.31 10.79 4.80
N ASP A 112 -7.30 10.70 5.70
CA ASP A 112 -8.44 9.77 5.58
C ASP A 112 -9.38 10.09 4.39
N LYS A 113 -9.32 11.31 3.83
CA LYS A 113 -10.15 11.77 2.71
C LYS A 113 -9.46 11.72 1.34
N LEU A 114 -8.16 11.42 1.27
CA LEU A 114 -7.40 11.38 0.01
C LEU A 114 -8.05 10.46 -1.04
N VAL A 115 -8.60 9.32 -0.63
CA VAL A 115 -9.28 8.36 -1.51
C VAL A 115 -10.51 8.89 -2.25
N ARG A 116 -11.02 10.08 -1.88
CA ARG A 116 -12.13 10.74 -2.57
C ARG A 116 -11.69 11.53 -3.80
N TYR A 117 -10.38 11.73 -3.96
CA TYR A 117 -9.83 12.49 -5.07
C TYR A 117 -9.36 11.52 -6.15
N SER A 118 -9.80 11.76 -7.38
CA SER A 118 -9.27 11.03 -8.54
C SER A 118 -7.83 11.48 -8.79
N MET A 119 -6.90 10.54 -8.74
CA MET A 119 -5.47 10.79 -8.90
C MET A 119 -4.88 9.96 -10.03
N PRO A 120 -3.73 10.35 -10.59
CA PRO A 120 -3.02 9.51 -11.56
C PRO A 120 -2.69 8.12 -10.99
N PRO A 121 -2.56 7.09 -11.85
CA PRO A 121 -2.21 5.73 -11.42
C PRO A 121 -1.00 5.62 -10.48
N ALA A 122 0.01 6.47 -10.67
CA ALA A 122 1.24 6.48 -9.86
C ALA A 122 1.05 7.07 -8.44
N ASP A 123 0.05 7.92 -8.23
CA ASP A 123 -0.21 8.60 -6.95
C ASP A 123 -1.05 7.73 -6.00
N VAL A 124 -1.87 6.82 -6.53
CA VAL A 124 -2.75 5.94 -5.74
C VAL A 124 -1.96 5.05 -4.74
N PRO A 125 -0.82 4.44 -5.11
CA PRO A 125 0.08 3.77 -4.17
C PRO A 125 0.52 4.64 -2.99
N VAL A 126 0.80 5.91 -3.25
CA VAL A 126 1.27 6.88 -2.25
C VAL A 126 0.15 7.17 -1.25
N VAL A 127 -1.08 7.33 -1.73
CA VAL A 127 -2.28 7.41 -0.87
C VAL A 127 -2.41 6.18 0.02
N GLY A 128 -2.07 4.99 -0.50
CA GLY A 128 -1.94 3.76 0.28
C GLY A 128 -0.96 3.93 1.43
N VAL A 129 0.29 4.29 1.13
CA VAL A 129 1.38 4.42 2.12
C VAL A 129 1.05 5.44 3.21
N LEU A 130 0.37 6.55 2.86
CA LEU A 130 0.01 7.61 3.80
C LEU A 130 -1.18 7.25 4.71
N ARG A 131 -1.95 6.19 4.40
CA ARG A 131 -3.20 5.85 5.12
C ARG A 131 -3.20 4.46 5.72
N GLN A 132 -2.43 3.55 5.16
CA GLN A 132 -2.48 2.14 5.50
C GLN A 132 -1.22 1.71 6.26
N PRO A 133 -1.34 0.74 7.21
CA PRO A 133 -0.18 0.17 7.89
C PRO A 133 0.84 -0.39 6.90
N ASP A 134 2.12 -0.41 7.25
CA ASP A 134 3.19 -0.94 6.41
C ASP A 134 3.53 -2.41 6.69
N ARG A 135 2.98 -2.96 7.77
CA ARG A 135 3.15 -4.34 8.20
C ARG A 135 1.80 -5.05 8.19
N TYR A 136 1.72 -6.16 7.46
CA TYR A 136 0.58 -7.06 7.46
C TYR A 136 0.96 -8.41 8.08
N LEU A 137 0.60 -8.59 9.35
CA LEU A 137 0.89 -9.84 10.05
C LEU A 137 -0.06 -10.93 9.59
N ILE A 138 0.46 -12.12 9.31
CA ILE A 138 -0.31 -13.34 9.10
C ILE A 138 -0.06 -14.25 10.29
N THR A 139 -1.11 -14.63 11.03
CA THR A 139 -0.93 -15.47 12.20
C THR A 139 -0.47 -16.89 11.82
N PRO A 140 0.35 -17.55 12.64
CA PRO A 140 0.58 -18.99 12.52
C PRO A 140 -0.68 -19.78 12.89
N GLU A 141 -0.64 -21.09 12.69
CA GLU A 141 -1.69 -21.99 13.15
C GLU A 141 -1.81 -21.92 14.69
N PRO A 142 -3.02 -21.80 15.25
CA PRO A 142 -3.25 -21.79 16.69
C PRO A 142 -3.18 -23.22 17.27
N GLU A 143 -1.99 -23.80 17.31
CA GLU A 143 -1.76 -25.14 17.89
C GLU A 143 -2.05 -25.14 19.41
N ASP A 144 -1.56 -24.12 20.11
CA ASP A 144 -1.92 -23.78 21.48
C ASP A 144 -2.70 -22.47 21.49
N GLU A 145 -4.02 -22.55 21.67
CA GLU A 145 -4.92 -21.40 21.59
C GLU A 145 -4.63 -20.32 22.64
N ALA A 146 -4.20 -20.72 23.85
CA ALA A 146 -3.93 -19.77 24.93
C ALA A 146 -2.66 -18.98 24.63
N ARG A 147 -1.57 -19.68 24.30
CA ARG A 147 -0.31 -19.03 23.90
C ARG A 147 -0.48 -18.20 22.63
N TRP A 148 -1.27 -18.68 21.67
CA TRP A 148 -1.53 -17.95 20.44
C TRP A 148 -2.26 -16.61 20.70
N LEU A 149 -3.21 -16.58 21.64
CA LEU A 149 -3.87 -15.33 22.06
C LEU A 149 -2.90 -14.37 22.74
N GLU A 150 -2.02 -14.88 23.60
CA GLU A 150 -0.97 -14.08 24.25
C GLU A 150 -0.02 -13.45 23.21
N SER A 151 0.44 -14.23 22.24
CA SER A 151 1.28 -13.73 21.13
C SER A 151 0.54 -12.70 20.26
N LEU A 152 -0.76 -12.89 20.02
CA LEU A 152 -1.58 -11.92 19.29
C LEU A 152 -1.70 -10.59 20.07
N GLU A 153 -1.95 -10.65 21.37
CA GLU A 153 -2.02 -9.47 22.22
C GLU A 153 -0.67 -8.74 22.25
N LEU A 154 0.44 -9.48 22.36
CA LEU A 154 1.79 -8.90 22.30
C LEU A 154 2.08 -8.25 20.93
N ALA A 155 1.62 -8.85 19.82
CA ALA A 155 1.77 -8.25 18.50
C ALA A 155 1.04 -6.90 18.39
N LEU A 156 -0.19 -6.83 18.94
CA LEU A 156 -0.98 -5.60 19.01
C LEU A 156 -0.29 -4.53 19.88
N GLN A 157 0.25 -4.92 21.03
CA GLN A 157 1.01 -4.04 21.93
C GLN A 157 2.29 -3.51 21.25
N ASN A 158 2.92 -4.32 20.41
CA ASN A 158 4.08 -3.94 19.60
C ASN A 158 3.73 -3.09 18.35
N GLY A 159 2.48 -2.62 18.25
CA GLY A 159 2.06 -1.66 17.22
C GLY A 159 1.64 -2.29 15.90
N ILE A 160 1.50 -3.62 15.81
CA ILE A 160 0.90 -4.24 14.63
C ILE A 160 -0.60 -3.89 14.60
N THR A 161 -1.03 -3.27 13.50
CA THR A 161 -2.40 -2.77 13.34
C THR A 161 -3.17 -3.41 12.20
N ARG A 162 -2.55 -4.31 11.43
CA ARG A 162 -3.22 -5.10 10.38
C ARG A 162 -2.84 -6.57 10.47
N ILE A 163 -3.83 -7.44 10.67
CA ILE A 163 -3.62 -8.85 10.99
C ILE A 163 -4.57 -9.74 10.19
N GLN A 164 -4.01 -10.76 9.55
CA GLN A 164 -4.74 -11.88 8.97
C GLN A 164 -4.81 -13.03 9.97
N LEU A 165 -6.01 -13.38 10.38
CA LEU A 165 -6.31 -14.48 11.28
C LEU A 165 -6.47 -15.76 10.45
N ARG A 166 -5.59 -16.74 10.69
CA ARG A 166 -5.51 -17.99 9.93
C ARG A 166 -5.49 -19.19 10.86
N ALA A 167 -6.43 -20.11 10.67
CA ALA A 167 -6.48 -21.42 11.29
C ALA A 167 -6.96 -22.43 10.24
N ARG A 168 -6.05 -23.24 9.68
CA ARG A 168 -6.39 -24.22 8.63
C ARG A 168 -6.75 -25.59 9.20
N GLN A 169 -6.26 -25.89 10.39
CA GLN A 169 -6.35 -27.21 11.01
C GLN A 169 -7.30 -27.21 12.21
N LEU A 170 -7.60 -26.04 12.77
CA LEU A 170 -8.51 -25.93 13.91
C LEU A 170 -9.96 -26.21 13.51
N ALA A 171 -10.65 -27.03 14.30
CA ALA A 171 -12.06 -27.36 14.07
C ALA A 171 -12.95 -26.10 14.12
N PRO A 172 -14.00 -25.99 13.27
CA PRO A 172 -14.80 -24.77 13.15
C PRO A 172 -15.37 -24.23 14.47
N ALA A 173 -15.88 -25.10 15.35
CA ALA A 173 -16.42 -24.67 16.64
C ALA A 173 -15.35 -24.08 17.57
N ARG A 174 -14.15 -24.67 17.58
CA ARG A 174 -13.00 -24.14 18.34
C ARG A 174 -12.53 -22.81 17.74
N TRP A 175 -12.48 -22.72 16.41
CA TRP A 175 -12.12 -21.49 15.72
C TRP A 175 -13.09 -20.34 16.03
N GLN A 176 -14.40 -20.60 16.01
CA GLN A 176 -15.41 -19.63 16.40
C GLN A 176 -15.24 -19.18 17.85
N ALA A 177 -15.01 -20.11 18.79
CA ALA A 177 -14.77 -19.79 20.19
C ALA A 177 -13.52 -18.91 20.37
N LEU A 178 -12.43 -19.23 19.65
CA LEU A 178 -11.19 -18.46 19.65
C LEU A 178 -11.42 -17.04 19.10
N LEU A 179 -12.14 -16.90 17.99
CA LEU A 179 -12.50 -15.60 17.41
C LEU A 179 -13.32 -14.74 18.38
N GLN A 180 -14.22 -15.31 19.18
CA GLN A 180 -14.92 -14.56 20.23
C GLN A 180 -13.97 -13.98 21.28
N GLN A 181 -12.84 -14.64 21.55
CA GLN A 181 -11.79 -14.08 22.42
C GLN A 181 -11.03 -12.96 21.72
N VAL A 182 -10.65 -13.17 20.44
CA VAL A 182 -10.00 -12.15 19.60
C VAL A 182 -10.85 -10.89 19.50
N MET A 183 -12.16 -11.01 19.35
CA MET A 183 -13.07 -9.86 19.27
C MET A 183 -13.13 -9.06 20.57
N ARG A 184 -13.01 -9.72 21.73
CA ARG A 184 -12.87 -9.03 23.03
C ARG A 184 -11.56 -8.25 23.13
N LEU A 185 -10.47 -8.76 22.57
CA LEU A 185 -9.20 -8.03 22.47
C LEU A 185 -9.32 -6.85 21.50
N ARG A 186 -9.98 -7.03 20.35
CA ARG A 186 -10.20 -5.99 19.34
C ARG A 186 -10.93 -4.78 19.90
N GLY A 187 -11.93 -4.95 20.77
CA GLY A 187 -12.69 -3.84 21.36
C GLY A 187 -11.81 -2.78 22.06
N ARG A 188 -10.55 -3.11 22.37
CA ARG A 188 -9.57 -2.23 23.00
C ARG A 188 -8.58 -1.59 22.00
N THR A 189 -8.63 -1.94 20.72
CA THR A 189 -7.65 -1.53 19.71
C THR A 189 -8.32 -1.04 18.41
N ARG A 190 -7.58 -0.29 17.59
CA ARG A 190 -8.00 0.08 16.22
C ARG A 190 -7.51 -0.90 15.16
N ALA A 191 -7.10 -2.10 15.57
CA ALA A 191 -6.51 -3.06 14.66
C ALA A 191 -7.54 -3.55 13.63
N GLN A 192 -7.07 -3.64 12.39
CA GLN A 192 -7.78 -4.18 11.25
C GLN A 192 -7.54 -5.69 11.21
N LEU A 193 -8.59 -6.46 11.49
CA LEU A 193 -8.54 -7.91 11.49
C LEU A 193 -9.21 -8.44 10.22
N LEU A 194 -8.56 -9.39 9.56
CA LEU A 194 -9.05 -10.05 8.35
C LEU A 194 -9.08 -11.56 8.58
N LEU A 195 -10.18 -12.23 8.23
CA LEU A 195 -10.23 -13.69 8.23
C LEU A 195 -9.63 -14.24 6.94
N ASN A 196 -8.80 -15.28 7.06
CA ASN A 196 -8.32 -16.01 5.89
C ASN A 196 -9.46 -16.83 5.28
N ARG A 197 -9.83 -16.50 4.03
CA ARG A 197 -10.74 -17.23 3.12
C ARG A 197 -12.22 -17.33 3.53
N ASP A 198 -12.58 -17.13 4.79
CA ASP A 198 -13.97 -17.25 5.24
C ASP A 198 -14.76 -15.94 5.05
N ILE A 199 -15.35 -15.78 3.87
CA ILE A 199 -16.12 -14.58 3.49
C ILE A 199 -17.36 -14.42 4.37
N ALA A 200 -18.12 -15.51 4.58
CA ALA A 200 -19.39 -15.46 5.31
C ALA A 200 -19.16 -15.10 6.78
N LEU A 201 -18.21 -15.75 7.44
CA LEU A 201 -17.88 -15.45 8.82
C LEU A 201 -17.27 -14.04 8.98
N ALA A 202 -16.51 -13.56 7.99
CA ALA A 202 -15.98 -12.20 8.00
C ALA A 202 -17.11 -11.17 7.95
N ALA A 203 -18.11 -11.39 7.09
CA ALA A 203 -19.31 -10.56 7.00
C ALA A 203 -20.05 -10.52 8.34
N ASP A 204 -20.37 -11.69 8.91
CA ASP A 204 -21.13 -11.82 10.16
C ASP A 204 -20.45 -11.13 11.35
N LEU A 205 -19.11 -11.18 11.41
CA LEU A 205 -18.32 -10.60 12.51
C LEU A 205 -17.92 -9.13 12.29
N GLY A 206 -18.27 -8.53 11.14
CA GLY A 206 -17.82 -7.17 10.83
C GLY A 206 -16.29 -7.05 10.69
N LEU A 207 -15.65 -8.12 10.20
CA LEU A 207 -14.20 -8.19 9.94
C LEU A 207 -13.90 -8.08 8.44
N GLY A 208 -12.64 -7.87 8.08
CA GLY A 208 -12.24 -8.01 6.68
C GLY A 208 -12.06 -9.47 6.28
N VAL A 209 -11.84 -9.71 4.99
CA VAL A 209 -11.49 -11.03 4.45
C VAL A 209 -10.21 -10.96 3.61
N HIS A 210 -9.35 -11.96 3.74
CA HIS A 210 -8.23 -12.20 2.84
C HIS A 210 -8.54 -13.41 1.96
N LEU A 211 -8.79 -13.15 0.68
CA LEU A 211 -9.15 -14.12 -0.34
C LEU A 211 -7.91 -14.93 -0.78
N GLY A 212 -8.10 -16.24 -0.96
CA GLY A 212 -7.18 -17.04 -1.77
C GLY A 212 -7.27 -16.65 -3.25
N SER A 213 -6.23 -16.91 -4.04
CA SER A 213 -6.24 -16.63 -5.48
C SER A 213 -7.34 -17.40 -6.21
N GLU A 214 -7.68 -18.60 -5.73
CA GLU A 214 -8.79 -19.41 -6.26
C GLU A 214 -10.16 -18.77 -6.00
N GLN A 215 -10.34 -18.12 -4.84
CA GLN A 215 -11.57 -17.41 -4.52
C GLN A 215 -11.65 -16.11 -5.30
N LEU A 216 -10.52 -15.40 -5.41
CA LEU A 216 -10.41 -14.19 -6.22
C LEU A 216 -10.90 -14.47 -7.64
N ALA A 217 -10.36 -15.50 -8.30
CA ALA A 217 -10.73 -15.87 -9.67
C ALA A 217 -12.22 -16.21 -9.86
N GLY A 218 -12.90 -16.67 -8.81
CA GLY A 218 -14.32 -17.04 -8.85
C GLY A 218 -15.28 -15.88 -8.60
N LEU A 219 -14.80 -14.73 -8.10
CA LEU A 219 -15.64 -13.60 -7.71
C LEU A 219 -15.73 -12.55 -8.82
N GLN A 220 -16.95 -12.14 -9.16
CA GLN A 220 -17.18 -11.06 -10.13
C GLN A 220 -17.38 -9.70 -9.45
N GLU A 221 -17.82 -9.72 -8.20
CA GLU A 221 -18.14 -8.53 -7.42
C GLU A 221 -17.49 -8.60 -6.04
N ARG A 222 -17.27 -7.43 -5.44
CA ARG A 222 -16.69 -7.33 -4.11
C ARG A 222 -17.55 -8.11 -3.11
N PRO A 223 -16.96 -9.04 -2.33
CA PRO A 223 -17.74 -9.95 -1.49
C PRO A 223 -18.20 -9.35 -0.16
N LEU A 224 -17.72 -8.15 0.20
CA LEU A 224 -18.04 -7.46 1.46
C LEU A 224 -18.40 -5.99 1.20
N PRO A 225 -19.15 -5.34 2.12
CA PRO A 225 -19.39 -3.90 2.11
C PRO A 225 -18.11 -3.06 2.07
N ALA A 226 -18.23 -1.78 1.71
CA ALA A 226 -17.09 -0.87 1.56
C ALA A 226 -16.34 -0.62 2.89
N GLU A 227 -17.02 -0.78 4.03
CA GLU A 227 -16.49 -0.57 5.37
C GLU A 227 -15.62 -1.74 5.87
N GLN A 228 -15.77 -2.94 5.27
CA GLN A 228 -15.03 -4.14 5.64
C GLN A 228 -13.96 -4.43 4.59
N LEU A 229 -12.72 -4.56 5.02
CA LEU A 229 -11.58 -4.72 4.11
C LEU A 229 -11.66 -6.03 3.32
N VAL A 230 -11.32 -5.97 2.04
CA VAL A 230 -11.10 -7.14 1.18
C VAL A 230 -9.67 -7.09 0.67
N ALA A 231 -8.92 -8.15 0.91
CA ALA A 231 -7.60 -8.34 0.34
C ALA A 231 -7.52 -9.66 -0.39
N ALA A 232 -6.54 -9.81 -1.27
CA ALA A 232 -6.33 -11.07 -1.99
C ALA A 232 -4.85 -11.47 -2.05
N SER A 233 -4.62 -12.78 -2.03
CA SER A 233 -3.35 -13.36 -2.45
C SER A 233 -3.24 -13.29 -3.97
N CYS A 234 -2.11 -12.81 -4.48
CA CYS A 234 -1.82 -12.71 -5.90
C CYS A 234 -0.47 -13.35 -6.21
N HIS A 235 -0.38 -14.02 -7.35
CA HIS A 235 0.81 -14.72 -7.82
C HIS A 235 1.26 -14.29 -9.23
N GLY A 236 0.51 -13.38 -9.85
CA GLY A 236 0.83 -12.85 -11.17
C GLY A 236 -0.05 -11.66 -11.55
N LEU A 237 0.11 -11.22 -12.81
CA LEU A 237 -0.53 -10.00 -13.31
C LEU A 237 -2.05 -10.11 -13.38
N ASP A 238 -2.57 -11.28 -13.77
CA ASP A 238 -4.01 -11.48 -13.90
C ASP A 238 -4.71 -11.39 -12.55
N ASP A 239 -4.13 -11.98 -11.50
CA ASP A 239 -4.61 -11.86 -10.13
C ASP A 239 -4.63 -10.38 -9.69
N LEU A 240 -3.53 -9.65 -9.90
CA LEU A 240 -3.43 -8.25 -9.48
C LEU A 240 -4.46 -7.36 -10.20
N ARG A 241 -4.60 -7.53 -11.51
CA ARG A 241 -5.62 -6.81 -12.30
C ARG A 241 -7.02 -7.15 -11.84
N HIS A 242 -7.26 -8.42 -11.52
CA HIS A 242 -8.56 -8.85 -11.04
C HIS A 242 -8.86 -8.30 -9.65
N ALA A 243 -7.92 -8.36 -8.71
CA ALA A 243 -8.05 -7.79 -7.37
C ALA A 243 -8.33 -6.28 -7.42
N GLN A 244 -7.65 -5.55 -8.32
CA GLN A 244 -7.91 -4.14 -8.54
C GLN A 244 -9.33 -3.89 -9.10
N ARG A 245 -9.76 -4.65 -10.11
CA ARG A 245 -11.13 -4.52 -10.67
C ARG A 245 -12.22 -4.89 -9.69
N LEU A 246 -12.00 -5.92 -8.88
CA LEU A 246 -12.91 -6.35 -7.82
C LEU A 246 -13.02 -5.29 -6.70
N GLY A 247 -12.11 -4.31 -6.71
CA GLY A 247 -12.05 -3.25 -5.72
C GLY A 247 -11.51 -3.74 -4.39
N CYS A 248 -10.55 -4.67 -4.37
CA CYS A 248 -9.81 -5.01 -3.15
C CYS A 248 -9.15 -3.75 -2.57
N ASP A 249 -8.96 -3.70 -1.25
CA ASP A 249 -8.30 -2.59 -0.56
C ASP A 249 -6.77 -2.66 -0.69
N PHE A 250 -6.25 -3.89 -0.80
CA PHE A 250 -4.85 -4.19 -1.07
C PHE A 250 -4.69 -5.63 -1.57
N ALA A 251 -3.55 -5.91 -2.21
CA ALA A 251 -3.12 -7.26 -2.58
C ALA A 251 -1.89 -7.68 -1.79
N VAL A 252 -1.65 -8.99 -1.72
CA VAL A 252 -0.42 -9.57 -1.19
C VAL A 252 0.22 -10.39 -2.30
N LEU A 253 1.38 -9.94 -2.77
CA LEU A 253 2.09 -10.52 -3.90
C LEU A 253 3.28 -11.34 -3.42
N GLY A 254 3.34 -12.60 -3.84
CA GLY A 254 4.48 -13.46 -3.52
C GLY A 254 4.41 -14.87 -4.10
N PRO A 255 5.44 -15.70 -3.87
CA PRO A 255 6.61 -15.38 -3.05
C PRO A 255 7.63 -14.49 -3.77
N VAL A 256 8.07 -13.39 -3.13
CA VAL A 256 9.12 -12.50 -3.63
C VAL A 256 10.50 -13.14 -3.48
N GLN A 257 10.77 -13.69 -2.29
CA GLN A 257 11.98 -14.47 -1.99
C GLN A 257 11.61 -15.92 -1.64
N ALA A 258 12.61 -16.80 -1.60
CA ALA A 258 12.42 -18.18 -1.15
C ALA A 258 11.86 -18.21 0.28
N THR A 259 10.91 -19.10 0.55
CA THR A 259 10.23 -19.15 1.85
C THR A 259 10.02 -20.58 2.33
N ALA A 260 10.29 -20.83 3.61
CA ALA A 260 10.03 -22.13 4.23
C ALA A 260 8.53 -22.48 4.28
N SER A 261 7.63 -21.49 4.16
CA SER A 261 6.18 -21.74 4.11
C SER A 261 5.73 -22.35 2.78
N HIS A 262 6.51 -22.17 1.70
CA HIS A 262 6.25 -22.71 0.35
C HIS A 262 7.59 -23.02 -0.36
N PRO A 263 8.31 -24.09 0.03
CA PRO A 263 9.68 -24.34 -0.43
C PRO A 263 9.81 -24.71 -1.91
N GLY A 264 8.73 -25.11 -2.58
CA GLY A 264 8.73 -25.50 -4.00
C GLY A 264 8.32 -24.39 -4.97
N ALA A 265 8.01 -23.18 -4.49
CA ALA A 265 7.59 -22.09 -5.35
C ALA A 265 8.80 -21.30 -5.86
N THR A 266 8.88 -21.07 -7.17
CA THR A 266 9.89 -20.19 -7.78
C THR A 266 9.63 -18.74 -7.36
N PRO A 267 10.57 -18.07 -6.67
CA PRO A 267 10.40 -16.69 -6.28
C PRO A 267 10.34 -15.74 -7.48
N ILE A 268 9.49 -14.73 -7.43
CA ILE A 268 9.38 -13.72 -8.51
C ILE A 268 10.53 -12.71 -8.51
N GLY A 269 11.22 -12.54 -7.38
CA GLY A 269 12.26 -11.52 -7.19
C GLY A 269 11.71 -10.09 -7.22
N TRP A 270 12.58 -9.12 -6.89
CA TRP A 270 12.20 -7.71 -6.89
C TRP A 270 11.98 -7.16 -8.30
N ASP A 271 12.77 -7.59 -9.30
CA ASP A 271 12.56 -7.21 -10.70
C ASP A 271 11.19 -7.68 -11.23
N GLY A 272 10.79 -8.91 -10.87
CA GLY A 272 9.48 -9.45 -11.20
C GLY A 272 8.35 -8.74 -10.45
N PHE A 273 8.55 -8.43 -9.16
CA PHE A 273 7.61 -7.62 -8.37
C PHE A 273 7.37 -6.26 -9.04
N GLU A 274 8.45 -5.56 -9.40
CA GLU A 274 8.40 -4.25 -10.06
C GLU A 274 7.68 -4.32 -11.41
N THR A 275 8.01 -5.30 -12.25
CA THR A 275 7.35 -5.51 -13.55
C THR A 275 5.83 -5.70 -13.41
N LEU A 276 5.39 -6.40 -12.36
CA LEU A 276 3.97 -6.58 -12.06
C LEU A 276 3.34 -5.30 -11.49
N ARG A 277 4.06 -4.59 -10.60
CA ARG A 277 3.64 -3.33 -9.99
C ARG A 277 3.38 -2.25 -11.03
N GLU A 278 4.24 -2.13 -12.04
CA GLU A 278 4.11 -1.15 -13.13
C GLU A 278 2.73 -1.15 -13.81
N GLN A 279 2.00 -2.26 -13.73
CA GLN A 279 0.72 -2.48 -14.42
C GLN A 279 -0.51 -2.20 -13.55
N VAL A 280 -0.35 -1.96 -12.24
CA VAL A 280 -1.46 -1.83 -11.29
C VAL A 280 -1.18 -0.77 -10.21
N SER A 281 -2.24 -0.08 -9.79
CA SER A 281 -2.19 1.01 -8.81
C SER A 281 -2.65 0.59 -7.41
N LEU A 282 -3.32 -0.55 -7.28
CA LEU A 282 -3.74 -1.13 -6.00
C LEU A 282 -2.55 -1.25 -5.01
N PRO A 283 -2.67 -0.90 -3.72
CA PRO A 283 -1.61 -1.15 -2.74
C PRO A 283 -1.24 -2.63 -2.66
N ILE A 284 0.07 -2.94 -2.68
CA ILE A 284 0.58 -4.32 -2.67
C ILE A 284 1.55 -4.50 -1.50
N TYR A 285 1.32 -5.51 -0.67
CA TYR A 285 2.33 -5.97 0.29
C TYR A 285 3.18 -7.08 -0.34
N ALA A 286 4.49 -6.99 -0.19
CA ALA A 286 5.41 -8.07 -0.56
C ALA A 286 5.31 -9.23 0.44
N LEU A 287 5.25 -10.47 -0.04
CA LEU A 287 5.18 -11.68 0.79
C LEU A 287 6.20 -12.71 0.31
N GLY A 288 6.71 -13.51 1.25
CA GLY A 288 7.60 -14.65 0.98
C GLY A 288 9.04 -14.29 1.29
N GLY A 289 9.55 -14.80 2.42
CA GLY A 289 10.90 -14.53 2.92
C GLY A 289 11.05 -13.21 3.72
N MET A 290 10.09 -12.29 3.59
CA MET A 290 10.17 -10.93 4.15
C MET A 290 10.48 -10.84 5.64
N GLN A 291 11.46 -10.01 5.98
CA GLN A 291 11.82 -9.54 7.30
C GLN A 291 11.39 -8.09 7.51
N ILE A 292 11.39 -7.62 8.76
CA ILE A 292 11.01 -6.22 9.08
C ILE A 292 11.98 -5.21 8.47
N GLU A 293 13.25 -5.61 8.31
CA GLU A 293 14.32 -4.82 7.70
C GLU A 293 14.11 -4.61 6.19
N ASP A 294 13.36 -5.50 5.52
CA ASP A 294 13.09 -5.43 4.08
C ASP A 294 12.09 -4.33 3.71
N LEU A 295 11.47 -3.67 4.70
CA LEU A 295 10.42 -2.67 4.47
C LEU A 295 10.88 -1.54 3.53
N ARG A 296 12.11 -1.07 3.70
CA ARG A 296 12.67 0.01 2.88
C ARG A 296 12.86 -0.45 1.43
N GLU A 297 13.39 -1.66 1.23
CA GLU A 297 13.57 -2.26 -0.09
C GLU A 297 12.21 -2.51 -0.77
N ALA A 298 11.24 -3.03 -0.04
CA ALA A 298 9.88 -3.27 -0.55
C ALA A 298 9.26 -1.98 -1.11
N ARG A 299 9.39 -0.86 -0.38
CA ARG A 299 8.90 0.45 -0.84
C ARG A 299 9.68 1.03 -2.02
N ALA A 300 10.95 0.63 -2.21
CA ALA A 300 11.76 1.04 -3.36
C ALA A 300 11.28 0.36 -4.66
N HIS A 301 10.64 -0.80 -4.52
CA HIS A 301 9.95 -1.49 -5.62
C HIS A 301 8.44 -1.21 -5.67
N GLY A 302 7.96 -0.21 -4.93
CA GLY A 302 6.57 0.26 -4.96
C GLY A 302 5.56 -0.55 -4.14
N ALA A 303 6.02 -1.39 -3.22
CA ALA A 303 5.14 -2.01 -2.25
C ALA A 303 4.59 -0.97 -1.24
N GLN A 304 3.37 -1.21 -0.77
CA GLN A 304 2.80 -0.60 0.43
C GLN A 304 3.67 -0.90 1.66
N GLY A 305 4.21 -2.12 1.71
CA GLY A 305 5.06 -2.63 2.77
C GLY A 305 5.19 -4.15 2.68
N ILE A 306 5.30 -4.81 3.82
CA ILE A 306 5.57 -6.25 3.90
C ILE A 306 4.42 -7.03 4.56
N ALA A 307 4.23 -8.26 4.12
CA ALA A 307 3.41 -9.26 4.78
C ALA A 307 4.28 -10.42 5.24
N ALA A 308 4.10 -10.88 6.47
CA ALA A 308 4.88 -11.98 7.01
C ALA A 308 4.19 -12.70 8.17
N ILE A 309 4.65 -13.93 8.43
CA ILE A 309 4.30 -14.70 9.63
C ILE A 309 5.41 -14.50 10.67
N ARG A 310 6.54 -15.19 10.49
CA ARG A 310 7.59 -15.34 11.51
C ARG A 310 8.25 -14.02 11.94
N SER A 311 8.52 -13.11 11.01
CA SER A 311 9.19 -11.84 11.32
C SER A 311 8.29 -10.82 12.03
N LEU A 312 6.97 -11.03 12.02
CA LEU A 312 5.98 -10.16 12.65
C LEU A 312 5.25 -10.82 13.83
N TRP A 313 5.38 -12.14 14.01
CA TRP A 313 4.73 -12.89 15.08
C TRP A 313 5.66 -13.03 16.29
N PRO A 314 5.30 -12.48 17.46
CA PRO A 314 6.09 -12.65 18.68
C PRO A 314 6.15 -14.11 19.13
N GLN A 315 7.32 -14.55 19.59
CA GLN A 315 7.52 -15.89 20.15
C GLN A 315 7.10 -16.00 21.60
#